data_AF-A0A5D3K7B1-F1
#
_entry.id   AF-A0A5D3K7B1-F1
#
_cell.length_a   1.000
_cell.length_b   1.000
_cell.length_c   1.000
_cell.angle_alpha   90.00
_cell.angle_beta   90.00
_cell.angle_gamma   90.00
#
_symmetry.space_group_name_H-M   'P 1'
#
loop_
_entity.id
_entity.type
_entity.pdbx_description
1 polymer ?
#
loop_
_entity_poly.entity_id
_entity_poly.type
_entity_poly.pdbx_seq_one_letter_code
_entity_poly.pdbx_strand_id
1 'polypeptide(L)'
;MAIGAFDISHYRPSERPNSVRIVHPKNGEEAWWPLSDETGAPLFPELMDELDEIRKTSLPGLVFRRDHAHRRSATPLPWITPRKDLRYLRSVVKKIIAEAGLRQELSFTSFRHGGFTEGADSDLTDAELRAAGRHRSSRQLPTYAKRTGTQLIKAAKKRREERSRSLLIRLNTDRLFE
;
A
#
# COMPACT_ATOMS: atom_id res chain seq x y z
N MET A 1 -8.44 9.18 -10.18
CA MET A 1 -7.98 7.93 -9.53
C MET A 1 -9.02 6.86 -9.77
N ALA A 2 -8.59 5.71 -10.25
CA ALA A 2 -9.46 4.57 -10.49
C ALA A 2 -9.17 3.57 -9.36
N ILE A 3 -10.20 3.18 -8.62
CA ILE A 3 -10.03 2.18 -7.55
C ILE A 3 -10.14 0.81 -8.20
N GLY A 4 -9.18 -0.08 -7.89
CA GLY A 4 -9.24 -1.49 -8.28
C GLY A 4 -10.62 -2.06 -7.99
N ALA A 5 -11.19 -2.80 -8.94
CA ALA A 5 -12.36 -3.60 -8.62
C ALA A 5 -11.88 -4.77 -7.76
N PHE A 6 -12.30 -4.80 -6.50
CA PHE A 6 -11.98 -5.89 -5.58
C PHE A 6 -13.28 -6.58 -5.16
N ASP A 7 -13.48 -7.76 -5.74
CA ASP A 7 -14.58 -8.67 -5.46
C ASP A 7 -14.13 -9.73 -4.45
N ILE A 8 -15.04 -10.23 -3.62
CA ILE A 8 -14.69 -11.24 -2.62
C ILE A 8 -14.16 -12.53 -3.24
N SER A 9 -14.60 -12.87 -4.45
CA SER A 9 -14.06 -14.00 -5.23
C SER A 9 -12.60 -13.84 -5.62
N HIS A 10 -12.04 -12.63 -5.54
CA HIS A 10 -10.64 -12.37 -5.82
C HIS A 10 -9.72 -12.67 -4.64
N TYR A 11 -10.28 -12.84 -3.44
CA TYR A 11 -9.54 -13.12 -2.22
C TYR A 11 -9.48 -14.63 -1.97
N ARG A 12 -8.26 -15.19 -1.97
CA ARG A 12 -7.99 -16.62 -1.81
C ARG A 12 -8.84 -17.50 -2.74
N PRO A 13 -8.83 -17.26 -4.06
CA PRO A 13 -9.59 -18.08 -4.98
C PRO A 13 -9.02 -19.51 -5.01
N SER A 14 -9.85 -20.49 -5.40
CA SER A 14 -9.51 -21.92 -5.36
C SER A 14 -8.21 -22.26 -6.10
N GLU A 15 -7.95 -21.59 -7.22
CA GLU A 15 -6.78 -21.78 -8.06
C GLU A 15 -5.51 -21.15 -7.46
N ARG A 16 -5.64 -20.16 -6.58
CA ARG A 16 -4.54 -19.42 -5.95
C ARG A 16 -4.90 -19.03 -4.50
N PRO A 17 -4.97 -20.00 -3.58
CA PRO A 17 -5.44 -19.77 -2.22
C PRO A 17 -4.52 -18.87 -1.40
N ASN A 18 -3.24 -18.73 -1.78
CA ASN A 18 -2.28 -17.84 -1.12
C ASN A 18 -2.10 -16.49 -1.84
N SER A 19 -3.13 -16.02 -2.56
CA SER A 19 -3.03 -14.75 -3.29
C SER A 19 -4.34 -13.99 -3.31
N VAL A 20 -4.23 -12.70 -3.59
CA VAL A 20 -5.37 -11.82 -3.86
C VAL A 20 -5.23 -11.20 -5.25
N ARG A 21 -6.33 -11.17 -6.00
CA ARG A 21 -6.39 -10.57 -7.34
C ARG A 21 -6.96 -9.15 -7.28
N ILE A 22 -6.20 -8.19 -7.78
CA ILE A 22 -6.63 -6.79 -7.91
C ILE A 22 -6.72 -6.44 -9.39
N VAL A 23 -7.91 -6.02 -9.85
CA VAL A 23 -8.15 -5.69 -11.26
C VAL A 23 -8.17 -4.18 -11.44
N HIS A 24 -7.29 -3.64 -12.29
CA HIS A 24 -7.25 -2.21 -12.56
C HIS A 24 -8.44 -1.79 -13.45
N PRO A 25 -9.29 -0.85 -13.00
CA PRO A 25 -10.63 -0.65 -13.57
C PRO A 25 -10.63 0.12 -14.90
N LYS A 26 -9.47 0.64 -15.35
CA LYS A 26 -9.35 1.40 -16.61
C LYS A 26 -8.80 0.58 -17.76
N ASN A 27 -7.93 -0.40 -17.50
CA ASN A 27 -7.24 -1.18 -18.53
C ASN A 27 -7.43 -2.69 -18.34
N GLY A 28 -8.13 -3.13 -17.29
CA GLY A 28 -8.38 -4.55 -17.03
C GLY A 28 -7.15 -5.33 -16.57
N GLU A 29 -6.00 -4.69 -16.36
CA GLU A 29 -4.79 -5.38 -15.93
C GLU A 29 -4.98 -6.00 -14.56
N GLU A 30 -4.63 -7.28 -14.46
CA GLU A 30 -4.62 -8.01 -13.19
C GLU A 30 -3.29 -7.83 -12.47
N ALA A 31 -3.36 -7.64 -11.16
CA ALA A 31 -2.24 -7.72 -10.24
C ALA A 31 -2.53 -8.79 -9.21
N TRP A 32 -1.61 -9.74 -9.08
CA TRP A 32 -1.67 -10.80 -8.09
C TRP A 32 -0.70 -10.47 -6.97
N TRP A 33 -1.23 -10.37 -5.75
CA TRP A 33 -0.45 -10.11 -4.56
C TRP A 33 -0.37 -11.38 -3.71
N PRO A 34 0.83 -11.78 -3.26
CA PRO A 34 0.99 -12.88 -2.32
C PRO A 34 0.41 -12.48 -0.95
N LEU A 35 -0.20 -13.44 -0.25
CA LEU A 35 -0.70 -13.23 1.11
C LEU A 35 0.28 -13.72 2.18
N SER A 36 1.15 -14.67 1.83
CA SER A 36 2.23 -15.15 2.68
C SER A 36 3.56 -15.16 1.94
N ASP A 37 4.66 -15.09 2.70
CA ASP A 37 6.02 -15.24 2.19
C ASP A 37 6.38 -16.69 1.84
N GLU A 38 7.64 -16.93 1.46
CA GLU A 38 8.14 -18.26 1.08
C GLU A 38 8.13 -19.27 2.25
N THR A 39 8.10 -18.78 3.49
CA THR A 39 8.02 -19.60 4.71
C THR A 39 6.57 -19.87 5.14
N GLY A 40 5.60 -19.22 4.49
CA GLY A 40 4.18 -19.29 4.83
C GLY A 40 3.73 -18.25 5.85
N ALA A 41 4.62 -17.35 6.30
CA ALA A 41 4.26 -16.29 7.24
C ALA A 41 3.36 -15.23 6.57
N PRO A 42 2.29 -14.76 7.24
CA PRO A 42 1.35 -13.80 6.64
C PRO A 42 2.00 -12.44 6.44
N LEU A 43 1.89 -11.90 5.22
CA LEU A 43 2.43 -10.59 4.84
C LEU A 43 1.54 -9.42 5.29
N PHE A 44 0.24 -9.69 5.47
CA PHE A 44 -0.77 -8.68 5.85
C PHE A 44 -1.70 -9.22 6.95
N PRO A 45 -1.19 -9.63 8.12
CA PRO A 45 -1.96 -10.41 9.10
C PRO A 45 -3.28 -9.73 9.50
N GLU A 46 -3.22 -8.45 9.90
CA GLU A 46 -4.38 -7.67 10.33
C GLU A 46 -5.44 -7.53 9.22
N LEU A 47 -4.99 -7.27 7.99
CA LEU A 47 -5.89 -7.16 6.83
C LEU A 47 -6.48 -8.51 6.43
N MET A 48 -5.70 -9.58 6.54
CA MET A 48 -6.15 -10.94 6.22
C MET A 48 -7.22 -11.40 7.19
N ASP A 49 -7.07 -11.11 8.49
CA ASP A 49 -8.09 -11.39 9.50
C ASP A 49 -9.40 -10.65 9.20
N GLU A 50 -9.31 -9.35 8.87
CA GLU A 50 -10.47 -8.56 8.48
C GLU A 50 -11.15 -9.13 7.22
N LEU A 51 -10.37 -9.48 6.20
CA LEU A 51 -10.88 -10.05 4.95
C LEU A 51 -11.48 -11.45 5.14
N ASP A 52 -10.92 -12.27 6.03
CA ASP A 52 -11.46 -13.58 6.38
C ASP A 52 -12.82 -13.44 7.08
N GLU A 53 -13.00 -12.48 7.99
CA GLU A 53 -14.30 -12.16 8.61
C GLU A 53 -15.31 -11.61 7.60
N ILE A 54 -14.87 -10.70 6.73
CA ILE A 54 -15.71 -10.20 5.64
C ILE A 54 -16.13 -11.35 4.73
N ARG A 55 -15.25 -12.29 4.39
CA ARG A 55 -15.58 -13.45 3.53
C ARG A 55 -16.64 -14.37 4.14
N LYS A 56 -16.63 -14.56 5.46
CA LYS A 56 -17.64 -15.38 6.17
C LYS A 56 -19.03 -14.77 6.13
N THR A 57 -19.10 -13.44 6.15
CA THR A 57 -20.35 -12.69 6.35
C THR A 57 -20.88 -12.03 5.08
N SER A 58 -20.03 -11.86 4.06
CA SER A 58 -20.36 -11.09 2.86
C SER A 58 -21.11 -11.88 1.81
N LEU A 59 -22.06 -11.18 1.18
CA LEU A 59 -22.65 -11.62 -0.06
C LEU A 59 -21.65 -11.49 -1.22
N PRO A 60 -21.78 -12.33 -2.28
CA PRO A 60 -20.99 -12.20 -3.50
C PRO A 60 -20.98 -10.76 -4.04
N GLY A 61 -19.83 -10.32 -4.55
CA GLY A 61 -19.66 -8.97 -5.07
C GLY A 61 -18.48 -8.21 -4.46
N LEU A 62 -18.49 -6.89 -4.64
CA LEU A 62 -17.48 -5.98 -4.10
C LEU A 62 -17.36 -6.09 -2.57
N VAL A 63 -16.12 -6.19 -2.10
CA VAL A 63 -15.75 -6.42 -0.69
C VAL A 63 -16.03 -5.20 0.18
N PHE A 64 -15.61 -4.01 -0.26
CA PHE A 64 -15.73 -2.80 0.56
C PHE A 64 -17.14 -2.21 0.50
N ARG A 65 -17.95 -2.57 1.51
CA ARG A 65 -19.34 -2.14 1.66
C ARG A 65 -19.50 -1.16 2.81
N ARG A 66 -20.58 -0.38 2.71
CA ARG A 66 -21.02 0.51 3.79
C ARG A 66 -21.54 -0.35 4.96
N ASP A 67 -21.58 0.24 6.13
CA ASP A 67 -22.08 -0.34 7.38
C ASP A 67 -23.59 -0.11 7.59
N HIS A 68 -24.14 0.97 7.04
CA HIS A 68 -25.54 1.33 7.17
C HIS A 68 -26.43 0.74 6.08
N ALA A 69 -27.66 0.40 6.46
CA ALA A 69 -28.68 -0.08 5.54
C ALA A 69 -29.02 0.97 4.47
N HIS A 70 -29.28 0.50 3.25
CA HIS A 70 -29.74 1.36 2.18
C HIS A 70 -31.27 1.39 2.15
N ARG A 71 -31.88 2.57 1.94
CA ARG A 71 -33.36 2.72 1.93
C ARG A 71 -34.10 1.79 0.95
N ARG A 72 -33.41 1.25 -0.05
CA ARG A 72 -33.97 0.37 -1.09
C ARG A 72 -33.35 -1.03 -1.12
N SER A 73 -32.49 -1.38 -0.16
CA SER A 73 -31.87 -2.71 -0.13
C SER A 73 -31.53 -3.11 1.30
N ALA A 74 -31.92 -4.34 1.66
CA ALA A 74 -31.49 -4.96 2.91
C ALA A 74 -29.96 -5.17 2.97
N THR A 75 -29.30 -5.19 1.81
CA THR A 75 -27.84 -5.32 1.72
C THR A 75 -27.18 -3.95 1.68
N PRO A 76 -26.16 -3.69 2.52
CA PRO A 76 -25.38 -2.47 2.41
C PRO A 76 -24.71 -2.34 1.04
N LEU A 77 -24.76 -1.12 0.49
CA LEU A 77 -24.18 -0.84 -0.82
C LEU A 77 -22.65 -0.82 -0.73
N PRO A 78 -21.94 -1.22 -1.81
CA PRO A 78 -20.52 -0.97 -1.91
C PRO A 78 -20.22 0.53 -1.80
N TRP A 79 -19.06 0.87 -1.24
CA TRP A 79 -18.57 2.24 -1.22
C TRP A 79 -18.41 2.80 -2.65
N ILE A 80 -17.99 1.93 -3.57
CA ILE A 80 -17.86 2.22 -5.00
C ILE A 80 -19.09 1.66 -5.70
N THR A 81 -20.01 2.54 -6.07
CA THR A 81 -21.25 2.15 -6.76
C THR A 81 -20.98 1.80 -8.23
N PRO A 82 -21.90 1.10 -8.93
CA PRO A 82 -21.75 0.80 -10.37
C PRO A 82 -21.54 2.04 -11.26
N ARG A 83 -22.02 3.21 -10.82
CA ARG A 83 -21.74 4.50 -11.48
C ARG A 83 -20.29 5.00 -11.30
N LYS A 84 -19.45 4.22 -10.60
CA LYS A 84 -18.06 4.55 -10.23
C LYS A 84 -17.94 5.89 -9.49
N ASP A 85 -18.99 6.31 -8.81
CA ASP A 85 -19.04 7.58 -8.09
C ASP A 85 -18.31 7.44 -6.73
N LEU A 86 -17.36 8.33 -6.49
CA LEU A 86 -16.55 8.40 -5.27
C LEU A 86 -16.90 9.61 -4.41
N ARG A 87 -17.88 10.44 -4.79
CA ARG A 87 -18.23 11.68 -4.06
C ARG A 87 -18.56 11.39 -2.59
N TYR A 88 -19.39 10.38 -2.34
CA TYR A 88 -19.76 10.00 -0.98
C TYR A 88 -18.55 9.52 -0.16
N LEU A 89 -17.76 8.59 -0.72
CA LEU A 89 -16.52 8.12 -0.08
C LEU A 89 -15.58 9.28 0.25
N ARG A 90 -15.37 10.20 -0.69
CA ARG A 90 -14.52 11.38 -0.48
C ARG A 90 -15.04 12.28 0.63
N SER A 91 -16.36 12.48 0.71
CA SER A 91 -16.99 13.27 1.78
C SER A 91 -16.79 12.61 3.15
N VAL A 92 -16.99 11.29 3.25
CA VAL A 92 -16.76 10.54 4.49
C VAL A 92 -15.29 10.60 4.90
N VAL A 93 -14.36 10.39 3.97
CA VAL A 93 -12.92 10.52 4.25
C VAL A 93 -12.56 11.90 4.77
N LYS A 94 -13.17 12.98 4.26
CA LYS A 94 -12.94 14.33 4.77
C LYS A 94 -13.42 14.50 6.22
N LYS A 95 -14.55 13.89 6.58
CA LYS A 95 -15.04 13.89 7.97
C LYS A 95 -14.06 13.16 8.89
N ILE A 96 -13.61 11.96 8.50
CA ILE A 96 -12.61 11.20 9.25
C ILE A 96 -11.33 12.02 9.45
N ILE A 97 -10.82 12.69 8.41
CA ILE A 97 -9.64 13.54 8.49
C ILE A 97 -9.84 14.68 9.49
N ALA A 98 -11.01 15.32 9.50
CA ALA A 98 -11.34 16.38 10.45
C ALA A 98 -11.45 15.87 11.89
N GLU A 99 -12.16 14.76 12.10
CA GLU A 99 -12.35 14.15 13.42
C GLU A 99 -11.04 13.62 14.00
N ALA A 100 -10.14 13.10 13.16
CA ALA A 100 -8.81 12.67 13.57
C ALA A 100 -7.81 13.83 13.79
N GLY A 101 -8.24 15.09 13.63
CA GLY A 101 -7.36 16.26 13.78
C GLY A 101 -6.24 16.32 12.73
N LEU A 102 -6.41 15.65 11.59
CA LEU A 102 -5.42 15.60 10.53
C LEU A 102 -5.51 16.83 9.62
N ARG A 103 -4.44 17.04 8.86
CA ARG A 103 -4.34 18.18 7.94
C ARG A 103 -5.39 18.09 6.83
N GLN A 104 -6.12 19.18 6.61
CA GLN A 104 -7.32 19.19 5.78
C GLN A 104 -7.05 19.06 4.27
N GLU A 105 -5.82 19.25 3.81
CA GLU A 105 -5.41 18.97 2.43
C GLU A 105 -5.38 17.48 2.10
N LEU A 106 -5.34 16.60 3.12
CA LEU A 106 -5.37 15.16 2.91
C LEU A 106 -6.69 14.72 2.27
N SER A 107 -6.63 13.68 1.47
CA SER A 107 -7.77 13.13 0.76
C SER A 107 -7.62 11.63 0.58
N PHE A 108 -8.63 10.97 0.03
CA PHE A 108 -8.56 9.53 -0.20
C PHE A 108 -7.37 9.11 -1.10
N THR A 109 -6.94 9.96 -2.05
CA THR A 109 -5.73 9.69 -2.85
C THR A 109 -4.45 9.75 -2.01
N SER A 110 -4.43 10.55 -0.95
CA SER A 110 -3.25 10.77 -0.12
C SER A 110 -2.78 9.49 0.57
N PHE A 111 -3.69 8.55 0.89
CA PHE A 111 -3.31 7.25 1.45
C PHE A 111 -2.42 6.44 0.52
N ARG A 112 -2.70 6.45 -0.80
CA ARG A 112 -1.82 5.82 -1.79
C ARG A 112 -0.43 6.46 -1.77
N HIS A 113 -0.33 7.79 -1.70
CA HIS A 113 0.96 8.47 -1.60
C HIS A 113 1.68 8.15 -0.27
N GLY A 114 0.91 8.04 0.81
CA GLY A 114 1.40 7.62 2.12
C GLY A 114 2.12 6.28 2.06
N GLY A 115 1.46 5.23 1.56
CA GLY A 115 2.06 3.89 1.49
C GLY A 115 3.34 3.82 0.65
N PHE A 116 3.43 4.56 -0.46
CA PHE A 116 4.69 4.64 -1.23
C PHE A 116 5.80 5.39 -0.49
N THR A 117 5.43 6.44 0.26
CA THR A 117 6.39 7.22 1.04
C THR A 117 6.91 6.40 2.22
N GLU A 118 6.02 5.66 2.89
CA GLU A 118 6.37 4.71 3.95
C GLU A 118 7.29 3.60 3.44
N GLY A 119 6.99 3.02 2.27
CA GLY A 119 7.87 2.04 1.64
C GLY A 119 9.26 2.62 1.33
N ALA A 120 9.32 3.83 0.75
CA ALA A 120 10.59 4.50 0.48
C ALA A 120 11.37 4.84 1.77
N ASP A 121 10.66 5.26 2.83
CA ASP A 121 11.23 5.49 4.15
C ASP A 121 11.72 4.19 4.79
N SER A 122 11.17 3.03 4.41
CA SER A 122 11.57 1.70 4.87
C SER A 122 12.70 1.06 4.03
N ASP A 123 13.39 1.85 3.22
CA ASP A 123 14.49 1.42 2.34
C ASP A 123 14.07 0.40 1.25
N LEU A 124 12.78 0.32 0.88
CA LEU A 124 12.39 -0.43 -0.32
C LEU A 124 13.10 0.14 -1.54
N THR A 125 13.58 -0.76 -2.39
CA THR A 125 14.23 -0.42 -3.66
C THR A 125 13.21 0.17 -4.64
N ASP A 126 13.71 0.94 -5.62
CA ASP A 126 12.93 1.41 -6.76
C ASP A 126 12.25 0.26 -7.53
N ALA A 127 12.82 -0.96 -7.50
CA ALA A 127 12.22 -2.14 -8.13
C ALA A 127 11.01 -2.65 -7.34
N GLU A 128 11.12 -2.76 -6.02
CA GLU A 128 10.03 -3.19 -5.14
C GLU A 128 8.89 -2.18 -5.10
N LEU A 129 9.19 -0.89 -5.00
CA LEU A 129 8.19 0.18 -5.06
C LEU A 129 7.44 0.18 -6.40
N ARG A 130 8.13 -0.11 -7.51
CA ARG A 130 7.49 -0.26 -8.82
C ARG A 130 6.65 -1.52 -8.90
N ALA A 131 7.11 -2.63 -8.34
CA ALA A 131 6.37 -3.89 -8.31
C ALA A 131 5.06 -3.73 -7.53
N ALA A 132 5.12 -3.17 -6.32
CA ALA A 132 3.97 -2.82 -5.48
C ALA A 132 3.06 -1.81 -6.19
N GLY A 133 3.64 -0.77 -6.77
CA GLY A 133 2.90 0.28 -7.45
C GLY A 133 2.31 -0.07 -8.81
N ARG A 134 2.79 -1.17 -9.40
CA ARG A 134 2.62 -1.56 -10.81
C ARG A 134 3.07 -0.45 -11.77
N HIS A 135 4.12 0.29 -11.40
CA HIS A 135 4.70 1.34 -12.23
C HIS A 135 5.73 0.74 -13.19
N ARG A 136 5.47 0.81 -14.50
CA ARG A 136 6.40 0.31 -15.53
C ARG A 136 7.71 1.12 -15.59
N SER A 137 7.67 2.40 -15.19
CA SER A 137 8.83 3.31 -15.26
C SER A 137 9.15 3.94 -13.91
N SER A 138 10.43 4.06 -13.59
CA SER A 138 10.96 4.77 -12.42
C SER A 138 10.61 6.26 -12.42
N ARG A 139 10.37 6.85 -13.60
CA ARG A 139 9.97 8.27 -13.73
C ARG A 139 8.66 8.59 -12.99
N GLN A 140 7.82 7.59 -12.73
CA GLN A 140 6.55 7.79 -12.03
C GLN A 140 6.72 7.82 -10.50
N LEU A 141 7.77 7.20 -9.95
CA LEU A 141 7.95 7.06 -8.50
C LEU A 141 8.01 8.40 -7.74
N PRO A 142 8.71 9.46 -8.21
CA PRO A 142 8.75 10.74 -7.51
C PRO A 142 7.38 11.42 -7.34
N THR A 143 6.39 11.03 -8.15
CA THR A 143 5.01 11.51 -7.97
C THR A 143 4.39 10.92 -6.70
N TYR A 144 4.72 9.67 -6.38
CA TYR A 144 4.10 8.87 -5.32
C TYR A 144 4.91 8.82 -4.03
N ALA A 145 6.19 8.46 -4.10
CA ALA A 145 7.10 8.46 -2.97
C ALA A 145 7.63 9.87 -2.72
N LYS A 146 7.19 10.51 -1.63
CA LYS A 146 7.65 11.85 -1.27
C LYS A 146 9.03 11.78 -0.63
N ARG A 147 9.80 12.85 -0.81
CA ARG A 147 11.10 13.02 -0.15
C ARG A 147 10.86 13.46 1.29
N THR A 148 11.45 12.74 2.25
CA THR A 148 11.25 12.99 3.69
C THR A 148 12.56 13.35 4.37
N GLY A 149 12.46 13.99 5.54
CA GLY A 149 13.61 14.20 6.42
C GLY A 149 14.23 12.87 6.88
N THR A 150 13.42 11.83 7.07
CA THR A 150 13.87 10.47 7.41
C THR A 150 14.84 9.92 6.37
N GLN A 151 14.52 10.04 5.08
CA GLN A 151 15.41 9.64 3.99
C GLN A 151 16.74 10.40 4.03
N LEU A 152 16.71 11.72 4.30
CA LEU A 152 17.93 12.53 4.43
C LEU A 152 18.79 12.10 5.62
N ILE A 153 18.16 11.83 6.77
CA ILE A 153 18.85 11.34 7.98
C ILE A 153 19.48 9.97 7.72
N LYS A 154 18.74 9.03 7.11
CA LYS A 154 19.25 7.70 6.73
C LYS A 154 20.44 7.82 5.78
N ALA A 155 20.33 8.66 4.75
CA ALA A 155 21.42 8.91 3.80
C ALA A 155 22.65 9.53 4.50
N ALA A 156 22.46 10.47 5.42
CA ALA A 156 23.55 11.05 6.20
C ALA A 156 24.22 10.02 7.13
N LYS A 157 23.45 9.14 7.79
CA LYS A 157 23.97 8.04 8.62
C LYS A 157 24.82 7.07 7.79
N LYS A 158 24.32 6.59 6.65
CA LYS A 158 25.05 5.71 5.72
C LYS A 158 26.39 6.33 5.28
N ARG A 159 26.40 7.63 4.93
CA ARG A 159 27.64 8.36 4.59
C ARG A 159 28.62 8.51 5.75
N ARG A 160 28.13 8.63 7.00
CA ARG A 160 28.99 8.68 8.19
C ARG A 160 29.65 7.33 8.42
N GLU A 161 28.88 6.25 8.35
CA GLU A 161 29.37 4.88 8.53
C GLU A 161 30.44 4.51 7.50
N GLU A 162 30.22 4.81 6.23
CA GLU A 162 31.19 4.54 5.17
C GLU A 162 32.52 5.32 5.38
N ARG A 163 32.43 6.58 5.82
CA ARG A 163 33.63 7.36 6.16
C ARG A 163 34.39 6.76 7.35
N SER A 164 33.69 6.34 8.40
CA SER A 164 34.29 5.67 9.54
C SER A 164 34.97 4.36 9.12
N ARG A 165 34.33 3.58 8.25
CA ARG A 165 34.90 2.33 7.71
C ARG A 165 36.15 2.58 6.89
N SER A 166 36.12 3.57 5.99
CA SER A 166 37.27 3.97 5.19
C SER A 166 38.46 4.45 6.04
N LEU A 167 38.19 5.22 7.10
CA LEU A 167 39.21 5.64 8.07
C LEU A 167 39.81 4.44 8.80
N LEU A 168 38.99 3.49 9.23
CA LEU A 168 39.44 2.29 9.91
C LEU A 168 40.34 1.42 9.02
N ILE A 169 40.00 1.30 7.73
CA ILE A 169 40.81 0.59 6.73
C ILE A 169 42.18 1.27 6.56
N ARG A 170 42.20 2.60 6.42
CA ARG A 170 43.45 3.37 6.28
C ARG A 170 44.37 3.19 7.49
N LEU A 171 43.84 3.36 8.70
CA LEU A 171 44.61 3.20 9.94
C LEU A 171 45.18 1.77 10.11
N ASN A 172 44.44 0.74 9.70
CA ASN A 172 44.94 -0.63 9.72
C ASN A 172 45.97 -0.91 8.62
N THR A 173 45.87 -0.24 7.48
CA THR A 173 46.84 -0.37 6.39
C THR A 173 48.17 0.25 6.81
N ASP A 174 48.15 1.43 7.43
CA ASP A 174 49.37 2.11 7.91
C ASP A 174 50.10 1.29 8.99
N ARG A 175 49.37 0.59 9.87
CA ARG A 175 49.94 -0.33 10.88
C ARG A 175 50.57 -1.61 10.33
N LEU A 176 50.24 -2.02 9.10
CA LEU A 176 50.82 -3.22 8.48
C LEU A 176 52.14 -2.92 7.76
N PHE A 177 52.50 -1.63 7.62
CA PHE A 177 53.73 -1.17 6.98
C PHE A 177 54.74 -0.56 7.97
N GLU A 178 54.50 -0.70 9.27
CA GLU A 178 55.48 -0.48 10.37
C GLU A 178 56.00 -1.83 10.90
#